data_AF-A0A852KSZ9-F1
#
_entry.id   AF-A0A852KSZ9-F1
#
_cell.length_a   1.000
_cell.length_b   1.000
_cell.length_c   1.000
_cell.angle_alpha   90.00
_cell.angle_beta   90.00
_cell.angle_gamma   90.00
#
_symmetry.space_group_name_H-M   'P 1'
#
loop_
_entity.id
_entity.type
_entity.pdbx_description
1 polymer ?
#
loop_
_entity_poly.entity_id
_entity_poly.type
_entity_poly.pdbx_seq_one_letter_code
_entity_poly.pdbx_strand_id
1 'polypeptide(L)'
;MKLSVGIFFGGFFAALGVLLFLVAFGTDYWLLATEIGNCSNAPEDTGGEKATFHHEGFFWRCWFSGNVGENNASMWNFWYTNQSPSKNCTHAYLSPFPLIRDEHNSTSYDSAIIYRGFWTVLMLLGVLTIVMASFFIICAAPFASHVLYKAGGGFFIIAG
;
A
#
# COMPACT_ATOMS: atom_id res chain seq x y z
N MET A 1 21.62 -18.04 28.63
CA MET A 1 21.59 -18.12 27.15
C MET A 1 20.19 -17.91 26.55
N LYS A 2 19.14 -18.66 26.94
CA LYS A 2 17.82 -18.58 26.29
C LYS A 2 17.20 -17.16 26.20
N LEU A 3 17.34 -16.34 27.24
CA LEU A 3 16.81 -14.97 27.27
C LEU A 3 17.50 -14.03 26.25
N SER A 4 18.83 -14.18 26.07
CA SER A 4 19.61 -13.36 25.14
C SER A 4 19.29 -13.70 23.67
N VAL A 5 19.06 -14.98 23.37
CA VAL A 5 18.63 -15.43 22.04
C VAL A 5 17.23 -14.91 21.71
N GLY A 6 16.29 -14.98 22.67
CA GLY A 6 14.93 -14.47 22.48
C GLY A 6 14.86 -12.96 22.21
N ILE A 7 15.64 -12.17 22.94
CA ILE A 7 15.72 -10.71 22.74
C ILE A 7 16.31 -10.39 21.35
N PHE A 8 17.34 -11.13 20.92
CA PHE A 8 17.93 -10.96 19.60
C PHE A 8 16.91 -11.21 18.48
N PHE A 9 16.21 -12.35 18.50
CA PHE A 9 15.19 -12.64 17.49
C PHE A 9 14.04 -11.63 17.54
N GLY A 10 13.58 -11.25 18.74
CA GLY A 10 12.55 -10.23 18.90
C GLY A 10 12.96 -8.89 18.27
N GLY A 11 14.18 -8.43 18.54
CA GLY A 11 14.73 -7.20 17.94
C GLY A 11 14.89 -7.30 16.43
N PHE A 12 15.41 -8.43 15.93
CA PHE A 12 15.59 -8.66 14.49
C PHE A 12 14.25 -8.66 13.74
N PHE A 13 13.26 -9.41 14.21
CA PHE A 13 11.94 -9.45 13.57
C PHE A 13 11.17 -8.13 13.72
N ALA A 14 11.34 -7.40 14.83
CA ALA A 14 10.78 -6.06 14.95
C ALA A 14 11.39 -5.10 13.92
N ALA A 15 12.72 -5.10 13.77
CA ALA A 15 13.40 -4.26 12.77
C ALA A 15 12.99 -4.63 11.34
N LEU A 16 12.91 -5.93 11.02
CA LEU A 16 12.42 -6.41 9.73
C LEU A 16 10.97 -6.01 9.48
N GLY A 17 10.10 -6.14 10.48
CA GLY A 17 8.70 -5.72 10.41
C GLY A 17 8.56 -4.22 10.13
N VAL A 18 9.32 -3.38 10.84
CA VAL A 18 9.35 -1.93 10.58
C VAL A 18 9.82 -1.63 9.16
N LEU A 19 10.86 -2.31 8.68
CA LEU A 19 11.34 -2.13 7.31
C LEU A 19 10.26 -2.47 6.28
N LEU A 20 9.63 -3.65 6.42
CA LEU A 20 8.58 -4.11 5.50
C LEU A 20 7.36 -3.17 5.54
N PHE A 21 6.98 -2.70 6.72
CA PHE A 21 5.91 -1.72 6.87
C PHE A 21 6.25 -0.40 6.17
N LEU A 22 7.45 0.15 6.36
CA LEU A 22 7.86 1.40 5.71
C LEU A 22 7.92 1.26 4.19
N VAL A 23 8.37 0.11 3.67
CA VAL A 23 8.32 -0.20 2.24
C VAL A 23 6.87 -0.22 1.77
N ALA A 24 6.00 -0.99 2.39
CA ALA A 24 4.59 -1.09 2.01
C ALA A 24 3.86 0.27 2.08
N PHE A 25 4.08 1.02 3.16
CA PHE A 25 3.52 2.35 3.39
C PHE A 25 4.01 3.40 2.39
N GLY A 26 5.29 3.35 2.03
CA GLY A 26 5.90 4.27 1.06
C GLY A 26 5.57 3.93 -0.40
N THR A 27 5.29 2.66 -0.69
CA THR A 27 4.98 2.21 -2.06
C THR A 27 3.58 2.57 -2.51
N ASP A 28 3.44 2.75 -3.81
CA ASP A 28 2.19 2.99 -4.53
C ASP A 28 1.67 1.73 -5.22
N TYR A 29 1.63 0.63 -4.47
CA TYR A 29 1.15 -0.68 -4.96
C TYR A 29 0.19 -1.40 -3.99
N TRP A 30 -0.55 -0.67 -3.12
CA TRP A 30 -1.59 -1.31 -2.27
C TRP A 30 -2.84 -1.72 -3.06
N LEU A 31 -3.07 -1.12 -4.22
CA LEU A 31 -4.27 -1.23 -5.03
C LEU A 31 -3.84 -1.10 -6.49
N LEU A 32 -4.20 -2.12 -7.26
CA LEU A 32 -3.94 -2.21 -8.70
C LEU A 32 -5.29 -2.28 -9.38
N ALA A 33 -5.50 -1.46 -10.39
CA ALA A 33 -6.73 -1.49 -11.18
C ALA A 33 -6.39 -1.43 -12.68
N THR A 34 -7.19 -2.13 -13.47
CA THR A 34 -7.09 -2.09 -14.93
C THR A 34 -8.43 -1.63 -15.46
N GLU A 35 -8.43 -0.52 -16.18
CA GLU A 35 -9.60 0.02 -16.87
C GLU A 35 -9.45 -0.27 -18.35
N ILE A 36 -10.33 -1.11 -18.88
CA ILE A 36 -10.40 -1.40 -20.32
C ILE A 36 -11.37 -0.38 -20.91
N GLY A 37 -10.91 0.40 -21.88
CA GLY A 37 -11.78 1.33 -22.59
C GLY A 37 -12.79 0.55 -23.41
N ASN A 38 -14.05 0.51 -22.99
CA ASN A 38 -15.10 -0.11 -23.80
C ASN A 38 -15.36 0.80 -25.01
N CYS A 39 -14.77 0.47 -26.17
CA CYS A 39 -14.98 1.22 -27.40
C CYS A 39 -16.42 0.99 -27.89
N SER A 40 -17.38 1.79 -27.41
CA SER A 40 -18.66 1.94 -28.08
C SER A 40 -18.47 2.82 -29.33
N ASN A 41 -18.22 2.12 -30.44
CA ASN A 41 -18.26 2.54 -31.84
C ASN A 41 -16.95 3.00 -32.50
N ALA A 42 -16.59 2.23 -33.54
CA ALA A 42 -15.75 2.52 -34.72
C ALA A 42 -14.25 2.18 -34.66
N PRO A 43 -13.64 1.93 -35.83
CA PRO A 43 -13.77 0.73 -36.66
C PRO A 43 -12.50 -0.14 -36.56
N GLU A 44 -12.62 -1.37 -37.05
CA GLU A 44 -11.57 -2.36 -37.30
C GLU A 44 -10.17 -1.76 -37.56
N ASP A 45 -9.37 -1.60 -36.50
CA ASP A 45 -7.93 -1.38 -36.62
C ASP A 45 -7.23 -2.47 -35.81
N THR A 46 -6.36 -3.20 -36.50
CA THR A 46 -5.58 -4.37 -36.08
C THR A 46 -4.51 -4.02 -35.04
N GLY A 47 -4.91 -3.46 -33.90
CA GLY A 47 -4.06 -3.18 -32.74
C GLY A 47 -4.82 -3.50 -31.46
N GLY A 48 -4.25 -4.36 -30.61
CA GLY A 48 -4.91 -4.89 -29.41
C GLY A 48 -5.59 -3.85 -28.50
N GLU A 49 -6.57 -4.31 -27.74
CA GLU A 49 -7.33 -3.48 -26.80
C GLU A 49 -6.39 -2.66 -25.89
N LYS A 50 -6.58 -1.34 -25.84
CA LYS A 50 -5.79 -0.46 -24.96
C LYS A 50 -6.45 -0.40 -23.59
N ALA A 51 -5.67 -0.66 -22.54
CA ALA A 51 -6.08 -0.48 -21.16
C ALA A 51 -5.29 0.64 -20.47
N THR A 52 -5.93 1.24 -19.47
CA THR A 52 -5.28 2.12 -18.52
C THR A 52 -5.05 1.35 -17.23
N PHE A 53 -3.78 1.21 -16.86
CA PHE A 53 -3.35 0.58 -15.63
C PHE A 53 -3.18 1.64 -14.56
N HIS A 54 -3.73 1.40 -13.37
CA HIS A 54 -3.64 2.26 -12.21
C HIS A 54 -2.95 1.51 -11.08
N HIS A 55 -1.99 2.16 -10.44
CA HIS A 55 -1.45 1.71 -9.17
C HIS A 55 -1.47 2.87 -8.19
N GLU A 56 -1.94 2.59 -6.99
CA GLU A 56 -2.15 3.58 -5.95
C GLU A 56 -1.33 3.22 -4.72
N GLY A 57 -1.03 4.21 -3.88
CA GLY A 57 -0.51 4.05 -2.53
C GLY A 57 -1.12 5.05 -1.57
N PHE A 58 -0.53 5.14 -0.40
CA PHE A 58 -0.88 6.16 0.57
C PHE A 58 -0.59 7.58 0.04
N PHE A 59 0.53 7.77 -0.65
CA PHE A 59 1.00 9.11 -1.08
C PHE A 59 0.69 9.44 -2.54
N TRP A 60 0.76 8.44 -3.42
CA TRP A 60 0.74 8.64 -4.87
C TRP A 60 -0.32 7.76 -5.52
N ARG A 61 -0.92 8.29 -6.58
CA ARG A 61 -1.71 7.54 -7.54
C ARG A 61 -1.08 7.75 -8.89
N CYS A 62 -0.73 6.66 -9.57
CA CYS A 62 -0.11 6.69 -10.88
C CYS A 62 -0.93 5.87 -11.88
N TRP A 63 -0.95 6.33 -13.12
CA TRP A 63 -1.57 5.61 -14.22
C TRP A 63 -0.75 5.69 -15.50
N PHE A 64 -0.88 4.64 -16.31
CA PHE A 64 -0.23 4.54 -17.61
C PHE A 64 -1.07 3.68 -18.56
N SER A 65 -0.97 3.96 -19.85
CA SER A 65 -1.62 3.14 -20.88
C SER A 65 -0.72 1.97 -21.29
N GLY A 66 -1.33 0.83 -21.55
CA GLY A 66 -0.64 -0.34 -22.11
C GLY A 66 -1.57 -1.20 -22.95
N ASN A 67 -0.99 -2.14 -23.67
CA ASN A 67 -1.75 -3.10 -24.47
C ASN A 67 -2.28 -4.23 -23.57
N VAL A 68 -3.54 -4.60 -23.73
CA VAL A 68 -4.11 -5.77 -23.07
C VAL A 68 -3.54 -7.00 -23.77
N GLY A 69 -2.54 -7.62 -23.15
CA GLY A 69 -2.14 -8.97 -23.53
C GLY A 69 -3.27 -9.97 -23.22
N GLU A 70 -3.18 -11.18 -23.77
CA GLU A 70 -4.18 -12.27 -23.68
C GLU A 70 -4.66 -12.60 -22.24
N ASN A 71 -3.92 -12.13 -21.22
CA ASN A 71 -4.28 -12.18 -19.81
C ASN A 71 -4.63 -10.79 -19.27
N ASN A 72 -5.90 -10.40 -19.40
CA ASN A 72 -6.46 -9.07 -19.10
C ASN A 72 -6.26 -8.57 -17.64
N ALA A 73 -5.75 -9.41 -16.72
CA ALA A 73 -5.65 -9.11 -15.29
C ALA A 73 -4.33 -9.56 -14.63
N SER A 74 -3.23 -9.68 -15.40
CA SER A 74 -1.97 -10.15 -14.80
C SER A 74 -1.27 -9.06 -13.98
N MET A 75 -0.94 -9.35 -12.71
CA MET A 75 -0.11 -8.46 -11.86
C MET A 75 1.24 -8.12 -12.52
N TRP A 76 1.71 -8.94 -13.46
CA TRP A 76 2.92 -8.71 -14.25
C TRP A 76 2.91 -7.44 -15.08
N ASN A 77 1.73 -6.93 -15.46
CA ASN A 77 1.59 -5.66 -16.18
C ASN A 77 2.03 -4.47 -15.31
N PHE A 78 1.98 -4.62 -13.98
CA PHE A 78 2.38 -3.60 -13.02
C PHE A 78 3.83 -3.78 -12.55
N TRP A 79 4.55 -4.80 -13.03
CA TRP A 79 5.94 -4.99 -12.66
C TRP A 79 6.83 -3.93 -13.34
N TYR A 80 7.82 -3.39 -12.60
CA TYR A 80 8.56 -2.21 -13.03
C TYR A 80 9.25 -2.32 -14.40
N THR A 81 9.60 -3.53 -14.86
CA THR A 81 10.22 -3.74 -16.19
C THR A 81 9.22 -3.75 -17.35
N ASN A 82 7.92 -3.91 -17.05
CA ASN A 82 6.84 -3.98 -18.05
C ASN A 82 6.02 -2.69 -18.11
N GLN A 83 6.29 -1.72 -17.22
CA GLN A 83 5.58 -0.44 -17.21
C GLN A 83 5.98 0.44 -18.39
N SER A 84 5.03 1.26 -18.85
CA SER A 84 5.31 2.30 -19.85
C SER A 84 6.33 3.31 -19.30
N PRO A 85 7.30 3.79 -20.10
CA PRO A 85 8.24 4.84 -19.69
C PRO A 85 7.56 6.15 -19.28
N SER A 86 6.36 6.41 -19.82
CA SER A 86 5.54 7.57 -19.48
C SER A 86 4.39 7.17 -18.57
N LYS A 87 4.48 7.53 -17.29
CA LYS A 87 3.38 7.44 -16.32
C LYS A 87 3.00 8.82 -15.81
N ASN A 88 1.72 9.02 -15.55
CA ASN A 88 1.25 10.24 -14.92
C ASN A 88 0.93 9.94 -13.45
N CYS A 89 1.42 10.79 -12.55
CA CYS A 89 1.30 10.57 -11.12
C CYS A 89 0.77 11.83 -10.46
N THR A 90 -0.21 11.67 -9.59
CA THR A 90 -0.76 12.73 -8.74
C THR A 90 -0.77 12.28 -7.30
N HIS A 91 -0.86 13.23 -6.37
CA HIS A 91 -0.98 12.88 -4.96
C HIS A 91 -2.31 12.17 -4.69
N ALA A 92 -2.26 11.06 -3.96
CA ALA A 92 -3.42 10.22 -3.71
C ALA A 92 -4.55 10.95 -2.97
N TYR A 93 -4.23 11.95 -2.13
CA TYR A 93 -5.21 12.77 -1.42
C TYR A 93 -5.98 13.78 -2.30
N LEU A 94 -5.43 14.13 -3.47
CA LEU A 94 -6.10 14.99 -4.47
C LEU A 94 -7.00 14.19 -5.40
N SER A 95 -6.86 12.87 -5.40
CA SER A 95 -7.68 11.96 -6.18
C SER A 95 -8.59 11.19 -5.24
N PRO A 96 -9.80 11.69 -4.93
CA PRO A 96 -10.86 10.78 -4.58
C PRO A 96 -10.96 9.71 -5.69
N PHE A 97 -11.35 8.49 -5.32
CA PHE A 97 -11.67 7.39 -6.24
C PHE A 97 -12.40 7.87 -7.50
N PRO A 98 -12.26 7.16 -8.65
CA PRO A 98 -12.55 7.69 -9.99
C PRO A 98 -13.80 8.57 -10.03
N LEU A 99 -13.65 9.74 -10.65
CA LEU A 99 -14.57 10.89 -10.68
C LEU A 99 -15.96 10.60 -11.27
N ILE A 100 -16.28 9.34 -11.57
CA ILE A 100 -17.58 8.88 -12.04
C ILE A 100 -18.50 8.69 -10.81
N ARG A 101 -18.65 9.76 -10.01
CA ARG A 101 -19.64 9.82 -8.92
C ARG A 101 -21.06 9.83 -9.46
N ASP A 102 -21.24 10.35 -10.68
CA ASP A 102 -22.58 10.67 -11.20
C ASP A 102 -23.24 9.51 -11.95
N GLU A 103 -22.52 8.42 -12.22
CA GLU A 103 -23.05 7.32 -13.05
C GLU A 103 -23.36 6.05 -12.23
N HIS A 104 -22.90 5.96 -10.98
CA HIS A 104 -23.01 4.73 -10.18
C HIS A 104 -23.69 4.98 -8.83
N ASN A 105 -25.02 4.87 -8.79
CA ASN A 105 -25.84 4.80 -7.57
C ASN A 105 -25.74 3.42 -6.88
N SER A 106 -24.53 2.88 -6.75
CA SER A 106 -24.29 1.54 -6.19
C SER A 106 -23.67 1.63 -4.80
N THR A 107 -24.21 0.88 -3.84
CA THR A 107 -23.69 0.71 -2.46
C THR A 107 -22.22 0.25 -2.39
N SER A 108 -21.67 -0.30 -3.47
CA SER A 108 -20.25 -0.68 -3.57
C SER A 108 -19.30 0.54 -3.59
N TYR A 109 -19.70 1.67 -4.15
CA TYR A 109 -18.86 2.86 -4.24
C TYR A 109 -18.68 3.54 -2.87
N ASP A 110 -19.78 3.68 -2.13
CA ASP A 110 -19.77 4.25 -0.79
C ASP A 110 -18.92 3.43 0.19
N SER A 111 -18.98 2.09 0.09
CA SER A 111 -18.19 1.22 0.96
C SER A 111 -16.68 1.28 0.67
N ALA A 112 -16.27 1.47 -0.59
CA ALA A 112 -14.85 1.62 -0.96
C ALA A 112 -14.23 2.90 -0.39
N ILE A 113 -14.96 4.03 -0.43
CA ILE A 113 -14.51 5.30 0.18
C ILE A 113 -14.33 5.13 1.69
N ILE A 114 -15.34 4.54 2.36
CA ILE A 114 -15.31 4.32 3.80
C ILE A 114 -14.13 3.43 4.19
N TYR A 115 -13.92 2.32 3.47
CA TYR A 115 -12.81 1.40 3.71
C TYR A 115 -11.45 2.08 3.58
N ARG A 116 -11.24 2.87 2.52
CA ARG A 116 -9.99 3.63 2.34
C ARG A 116 -9.77 4.65 3.45
N GLY A 117 -10.83 5.32 3.90
CA GLY A 117 -10.75 6.26 5.03
C GLY A 117 -10.28 5.57 6.31
N PHE A 118 -10.93 4.48 6.70
CA PHE A 118 -10.51 3.71 7.88
C PHE A 118 -9.11 3.15 7.74
N TRP A 119 -8.76 2.59 6.57
CA TRP A 119 -7.43 2.07 6.32
C TRP A 119 -6.34 3.15 6.45
N THR A 120 -6.59 4.35 5.94
CA THR A 120 -5.68 5.50 6.06
C THR A 120 -5.44 5.85 7.53
N VAL A 121 -6.50 5.90 8.34
CA VAL A 121 -6.40 6.15 9.79
C VAL A 121 -5.61 5.06 10.50
N LEU A 122 -5.90 3.79 10.21
CA LEU A 122 -5.18 2.65 10.78
C LEU A 122 -3.69 2.66 10.42
N MET A 123 -3.33 2.98 9.17
CA MET A 123 -1.94 3.11 8.75
C MET A 123 -1.21 4.22 9.52
N LEU A 124 -1.84 5.38 9.71
CA LEU A 124 -1.26 6.47 10.51
C LEU A 124 -1.09 6.07 11.99
N LEU A 125 -2.07 5.39 12.57
CA LEU A 125 -1.95 4.81 13.92
C LEU A 125 -0.82 3.78 14.00
N GLY A 126 -0.63 2.97 12.96
CA GLY A 126 0.50 2.05 12.80
C GLY A 126 1.85 2.77 12.82
N VAL A 127 2.00 3.86 12.05
CA VAL A 127 3.22 4.70 12.08
C VAL A 127 3.49 5.21 13.49
N LEU A 128 2.47 5.80 14.14
CA LEU A 128 2.61 6.36 15.48
C LEU A 128 3.02 5.29 16.52
N THR A 129 2.37 4.14 16.49
CA THR A 129 2.65 3.04 17.42
C THR A 129 4.03 2.43 17.18
N ILE A 130 4.49 2.29 15.93
CA ILE A 130 5.87 1.86 15.59
C ILE A 130 6.91 2.84 16.14
N VAL A 131 6.69 4.15 15.98
CA VAL A 131 7.62 5.16 16.49
C VAL A 131 7.73 5.07 18.01
N MET A 132 6.60 4.97 18.71
CA MET A 132 6.56 4.80 20.16
C MET A 132 7.21 3.48 20.61
N ALA A 133 6.92 2.36 19.93
CA ALA A 133 7.50 1.06 20.21
C ALA A 133 9.03 1.10 20.08
N SER A 134 9.52 1.65 18.97
CA SER A 134 10.95 1.79 18.67
C SER A 134 11.65 2.64 19.72
N PHE A 135 11.04 3.76 20.12
CA PHE A 135 11.54 4.60 21.20
C PHE A 135 11.69 3.81 22.51
N PHE A 136 10.67 3.07 22.93
CA PHE A 136 10.74 2.27 24.16
C PHE A 136 11.82 1.17 24.10
N ILE A 137 11.97 0.48 22.98
CA ILE A 137 12.99 -0.57 22.81
C ILE A 137 14.40 0.03 22.81
N ILE A 138 14.62 1.17 22.15
CA ILE A 138 15.91 1.88 22.15
C ILE A 138 16.27 2.32 23.56
N CYS A 139 15.33 2.89 24.31
CA CYS A 139 15.53 3.26 25.71
C CYS A 139 15.72 2.03 26.62
N ALA A 140 15.13 0.87 26.30
CA ALA A 140 15.27 -0.33 27.12
C ALA A 140 16.71 -0.85 27.20
N ALA A 141 17.50 -0.67 26.14
CA ALA A 141 18.88 -1.17 26.05
C ALA A 141 19.85 -0.56 27.07
N PRO A 142 20.01 0.78 27.19
CA PRO A 142 20.92 1.38 28.17
C PRO A 142 20.45 1.18 29.62
N PHE A 143 19.14 1.11 29.85
CA PHE A 143 18.58 0.98 31.20
C PHE A 143 18.34 -0.48 31.64
N ALA A 144 18.63 -1.46 30.77
CA ALA A 144 18.32 -2.88 30.97
C ALA A 144 16.90 -3.13 31.53
N SER A 145 15.93 -2.31 31.11
CA SER A 145 14.60 -2.26 31.72
C SER A 145 13.65 -3.25 31.06
N HIS A 146 13.28 -4.30 31.80
CA HIS A 146 12.31 -5.30 31.33
C HIS A 146 10.90 -4.72 31.08
N VAL A 147 10.54 -3.65 31.80
CA VAL A 147 9.25 -2.96 31.63
C VAL A 147 9.19 -2.27 30.27
N LEU A 148 10.29 -1.62 29.85
CA LEU A 148 10.37 -0.96 28.56
C LEU A 148 10.36 -1.97 27.40
N TYR A 149 11.05 -3.11 27.55
CA TYR A 149 10.97 -4.21 26.58
C TYR A 149 9.54 -4.75 26.43
N LYS A 150 8.83 -4.94 27.56
CA LYS A 150 7.44 -5.42 27.54
C LYS A 150 6.48 -4.39 26.92
N ALA A 151 6.63 -3.12 27.27
CA ALA A 151 5.82 -2.05 26.69
C ALA A 151 6.08 -1.92 25.19
N GLY A 152 7.34 -1.76 24.77
CA GLY A 152 7.72 -1.64 23.36
C GLY A 152 7.28 -2.83 22.52
N GLY A 153 7.45 -4.06 23.01
CA GLY A 153 6.93 -5.26 22.34
C GLY A 153 5.40 -5.25 22.20
N GLY A 154 4.68 -4.79 23.23
CA GLY A 154 3.23 -4.63 23.16
C GLY A 154 2.78 -3.61 22.10
N PHE A 155 3.46 -2.46 22.01
CA PHE A 155 3.18 -1.48 20.96
C PHE A 155 3.49 -2.02 19.55
N PHE A 156 4.54 -2.84 19.38
CA PHE A 156 4.79 -3.52 18.11
C PHE A 156 3.70 -4.51 17.73
N ILE A 157 3.08 -5.19 18.70
CA ILE A 157 1.93 -6.08 18.44
C ILE A 157 0.69 -5.26 18.05
N ILE A 158 0.45 -4.11 18.68
CA ILE A 158 -0.69 -3.24 18.37
C ILE A 158 -0.54 -2.58 16.99
N ALA A 159 0.71 -2.35 16.55
CA ALA A 159 0.99 -1.71 15.28
C ALA A 159 0.65 -2.58 14.06
N GLY A 160 0.64 -3.90 14.20
CA GLY A 160 0.26 -4.86 13.16
C GLY A 160 -1.19 -5.27 13.28
#